data_AF-A0A419JC10-F1
#
_entry.id   AF-A0A419JC10-F1
#
_cell.length_a   1.000
_cell.length_b   1.000
_cell.length_c   1.000
_cell.angle_alpha   90.00
_cell.angle_beta   90.00
_cell.angle_gamma   90.00
#
_symmetry.space_group_name_H-M   'P 1'
#
loop_
_entity.id
_entity.type
_entity.pdbx_description
1 polymer ?
#
loop_
_entity_poly.entity_id
_entity_poly.type
_entity_poly.pdbx_seq_one_letter_code
_entity_poly.pdbx_strand_id
1 'polypeptide(L)'
;MERGVKVSKVESFKYCFLISCILTGVHPTVADDKFSKGIIDYLFECQADKPNILKRKESSELEFKENFNWGNKAEYGKLFCSFANNKGGYIIFGVKNKPRELVGLRNDNFSRKDPDRMTEYLNSHFSPTIEWASCDHEIEGKKFGIIYIYPSKEKPVMCTSNDANVIKEGEIYYRYSGETKVIRATDLQKIINERIEAERKSWQDIMFRLAKNSPNNLALLNLNNGTLERGGTKVLIDENLVSKIKFVKAGKFVEKGGEPILRLTGDVQPVSGAVLPIKKVPSAIHRGDIYKAFFDGECDYPLEYLKELAYETAIFLPLWFFVKKSGKSLKNLIEILETLKDTKHQTRARIIERLKNDREENYKFGKVISGIKI
;
A
#
# COMPACT_ATOMS: atom_id res chain seq x y z
N MET A 1 42.60 40.69 12.31
CA MET A 1 41.29 40.33 12.88
C MET A 1 40.74 39.17 12.08
N GLU A 2 41.12 37.94 12.43
CA GLU A 2 40.51 36.73 11.88
C GLU A 2 39.87 35.98 13.04
N ARG A 3 38.54 35.93 13.07
CA ARG A 3 37.79 35.17 14.07
C ARG A 3 37.57 33.76 13.52
N GLY A 4 38.40 32.82 13.95
CA GLY A 4 38.17 31.39 13.76
C GLY A 4 36.91 30.94 14.50
N VAL A 5 35.95 30.37 13.77
CA VAL A 5 34.76 29.73 14.32
C VAL A 5 35.19 28.39 14.91
N LYS A 6 35.27 28.29 16.23
CA LYS A 6 35.35 27.01 16.95
C LYS A 6 34.00 26.30 16.78
N VAL A 7 33.89 25.43 15.79
CA VAL A 7 32.82 24.44 15.75
C VAL A 7 33.06 23.44 16.89
N SER A 8 32.07 23.31 17.77
CA SER A 8 32.19 22.47 18.96
C SER A 8 32.26 21.00 18.55
N LYS A 9 33.14 20.22 19.18
CA LYS A 9 33.33 18.76 18.97
C LYS A 9 32.03 17.94 19.12
N VAL A 10 31.00 18.53 19.72
CA VAL A 10 29.67 17.95 19.96
C VAL A 10 28.78 18.02 18.70
N GLU A 11 28.92 19.04 17.86
CA GLU A 11 28.13 19.19 16.62
C GLU A 11 28.64 18.29 15.50
N SER A 12 29.97 18.09 15.41
CA SER A 12 30.57 17.15 14.46
C SER A 12 30.18 15.68 14.76
N PHE A 13 30.00 15.33 16.04
CA PHE A 13 29.52 13.99 16.44
C PHE A 13 28.05 13.76 16.08
N LYS A 14 27.19 14.78 16.20
CA LYS A 14 25.78 14.69 15.77
C LYS A 14 25.63 14.47 14.27
N TYR A 15 26.44 15.14 13.45
CA TYR A 15 26.41 14.98 12.00
C TYR A 15 26.95 13.62 11.52
N CYS A 16 28.01 13.10 12.16
CA CYS A 16 28.56 11.78 11.82
C CYS A 16 27.60 10.65 12.21
N PHE A 17 26.87 10.79 13.33
CA PHE A 17 25.87 9.82 13.78
C PHE A 17 24.62 9.80 12.88
N LEU A 18 24.18 10.96 12.39
CA LEU A 18 23.04 11.05 11.46
C LEU A 18 23.31 10.35 10.13
N ILE A 19 24.55 10.46 9.60
CA ILE A 19 24.93 9.85 8.33
C ILE A 19 25.04 8.31 8.46
N SER A 20 25.49 7.80 9.62
CA SER A 20 25.52 6.37 9.89
C SER A 20 24.12 5.75 10.05
N CYS A 21 23.16 6.46 10.65
CA CYS A 21 21.79 5.96 10.85
C CYS A 21 20.98 5.84 9.56
N ILE A 22 21.26 6.67 8.55
CA ILE A 22 20.56 6.63 7.25
C ILE A 22 20.97 5.39 6.44
N LEU A 23 22.20 4.88 6.63
CA LEU A 23 22.73 3.74 5.89
C LEU A 23 22.35 2.38 6.50
N THR A 24 21.97 2.31 7.78
CA THR A 24 21.71 1.05 8.50
C THR A 24 20.23 0.77 8.76
N GLY A 25 19.32 1.67 8.41
CA GLY A 25 17.87 1.49 8.67
C GLY A 25 17.49 1.47 10.16
N VAL A 26 18.43 1.79 11.05
CA VAL A 26 18.16 1.91 12.48
C VAL A 26 17.72 3.35 12.75
N HIS A 27 16.41 3.53 12.92
CA HIS A 27 15.86 4.79 13.39
C HIS A 27 16.46 5.15 14.76
N PRO A 28 17.03 6.35 14.94
CA PRO A 28 17.44 6.81 16.26
C PRO A 28 16.17 6.93 17.11
N THR A 29 16.14 6.20 18.23
CA THR A 29 15.13 6.34 19.27
C THR A 29 15.21 7.77 19.81
N VAL A 30 14.30 8.62 19.33
CA VAL A 30 13.89 9.83 20.08
C VAL A 30 13.62 9.34 21.49
N ALA A 31 14.27 9.94 22.50
CA ALA A 31 14.04 9.57 23.90
C ALA A 31 12.53 9.46 24.13
N ASP A 32 12.07 8.24 24.34
CA ASP A 32 10.66 7.92 24.28
C ASP A 32 9.97 8.68 25.43
N ASP A 33 9.13 9.66 25.09
CA ASP A 33 8.45 10.54 26.06
C ASP A 33 7.72 9.73 27.15
N LYS A 34 7.35 8.47 26.82
CA LYS A 34 6.72 7.48 27.68
C LYS A 34 7.53 7.02 28.89
N PHE A 35 8.84 7.28 28.91
CA PHE A 35 9.72 7.02 30.06
C PHE A 35 10.34 8.30 30.62
N SER A 36 9.76 9.46 30.32
CA SER A 36 10.21 10.73 30.91
C SER A 36 10.10 10.68 32.43
N LYS A 37 11.00 11.41 33.11
CA LYS A 37 11.06 11.43 34.58
C LYS A 37 9.70 11.74 35.23
N GLY A 38 8.94 12.69 34.68
CA GLY A 38 7.62 13.03 35.20
C GLY A 38 6.60 11.89 35.11
N ILE A 39 6.65 11.06 34.05
CA ILE A 39 5.80 9.88 33.93
C ILE A 39 6.22 8.80 34.92
N ILE A 40 7.52 8.55 35.05
CA ILE A 40 8.05 7.56 35.99
C ILE A 40 7.68 7.96 37.43
N ASP A 41 7.93 9.21 37.82
CA ASP A 41 7.55 9.75 39.14
C ASP A 41 6.03 9.62 39.38
N TYR A 42 5.21 9.83 38.35
CA TYR A 42 3.76 9.64 38.42
C TYR A 42 3.33 8.18 38.60
N LEU A 43 4.00 7.24 37.91
CA LEU A 43 3.72 5.81 37.97
C LEU A 43 4.12 5.21 39.33
N PHE A 44 5.21 5.70 39.90
CA PHE A 44 5.77 5.26 41.18
C PHE A 44 5.32 6.11 42.38
N GLU A 45 4.34 7.01 42.20
CA GLU A 45 3.81 7.82 43.31
C GLU A 45 3.18 6.92 44.39
N CYS A 46 3.75 6.97 45.59
CA CYS A 46 3.28 6.23 46.76
C CYS A 46 2.19 6.98 47.55
N GLN A 47 1.48 6.26 48.40
CA GLN A 47 0.50 6.84 49.31
C GLN A 47 1.20 7.64 50.41
N ALA A 48 0.64 8.79 50.80
CA ALA A 48 1.24 9.67 51.79
C ALA A 48 1.39 9.02 53.18
N ASP A 49 0.48 8.11 53.53
CA ASP A 49 0.50 7.34 54.77
C ASP A 49 1.36 6.07 54.69
N LYS A 50 1.69 5.60 53.47
CA LYS A 50 2.36 4.31 53.23
C LYS A 50 3.39 4.44 52.10
N PRO A 51 4.66 4.73 52.42
CA PRO A 51 5.68 5.09 51.43
C PRO A 51 6.09 3.94 50.49
N ASN A 52 5.76 2.69 50.83
CA ASN A 52 6.04 1.52 49.98
C ASN A 52 4.84 1.07 49.13
N ILE A 53 3.68 1.72 49.26
CA ILE A 53 2.46 1.31 48.56
C ILE A 53 2.12 2.32 47.48
N LEU A 54 1.98 1.84 46.25
CA LEU A 54 1.59 2.67 45.12
C LEU A 54 0.18 3.22 45.28
N LYS A 55 0.05 4.52 45.02
CA LYS A 55 -1.23 5.25 45.02
C LYS A 55 -2.12 4.80 43.86
N ARG A 56 -1.52 4.49 42.72
CA ARG A 56 -2.23 4.03 41.51
C ARG A 56 -2.75 2.61 41.69
N LYS A 57 -3.88 2.32 41.05
CA LYS A 57 -4.49 0.99 40.97
C LYS A 57 -4.33 0.45 39.55
N GLU A 58 -4.42 -0.86 39.40
CA GLU A 58 -4.53 -1.48 38.07
C GLU A 58 -5.73 -0.88 37.33
N SER A 59 -5.54 -0.69 36.03
CA SER A 59 -6.53 -0.02 35.17
C SER A 59 -6.53 -0.62 33.77
N SER A 60 -7.24 0.03 32.85
CA SER A 60 -7.15 -0.28 31.43
C SER A 60 -5.80 0.05 30.80
N GLU A 61 -4.96 0.83 31.50
CA GLU A 61 -3.67 1.36 30.99
C GLU A 61 -2.50 1.01 31.92
N LEU A 62 -2.72 0.24 32.99
CA LEU A 62 -1.70 -0.11 33.98
C LEU A 62 -1.93 -1.51 34.55
N GLU A 63 -0.90 -2.35 34.50
CA GLU A 63 -0.83 -3.69 35.10
C GLU A 63 0.38 -3.78 36.03
N PHE A 64 0.21 -4.43 37.19
CA PHE A 64 1.31 -4.76 38.09
C PHE A 64 1.66 -6.25 38.05
N LYS A 65 2.94 -6.55 37.98
CA LYS A 65 3.48 -7.91 38.12
C LYS A 65 4.58 -7.92 39.17
N GLU A 66 4.63 -8.99 39.96
CA GLU A 66 5.68 -9.10 40.97
C GLU A 66 7.03 -9.46 40.33
N ASN A 67 7.03 -10.42 39.40
CA ASN A 67 8.24 -10.91 38.73
C ASN A 67 8.02 -11.06 37.23
N PHE A 68 9.13 -10.97 36.47
CA PHE A 68 9.16 -11.30 35.05
C PHE A 68 9.59 -12.76 34.86
N ASN A 69 8.79 -13.53 34.10
CA ASN A 69 9.08 -14.92 33.77
C ASN A 69 8.70 -15.22 32.31
N TRP A 70 9.70 -15.46 31.47
CA TRP A 70 9.50 -15.78 30.05
C TRP A 70 8.66 -17.04 29.80
N GLY A 71 8.58 -17.96 30.77
CA GLY A 71 7.66 -19.10 30.71
C GLY A 71 6.19 -18.69 30.53
N ASN A 72 5.81 -17.47 30.94
CA ASN A 72 4.45 -16.93 30.82
C ASN A 72 4.27 -16.07 29.55
N LYS A 73 5.09 -16.27 28.51
CA LYS A 73 5.04 -15.50 27.26
C LYS A 73 3.64 -15.41 26.64
N ALA A 74 2.81 -16.45 26.73
CA ALA A 74 1.44 -16.43 26.22
C ALA A 74 0.53 -15.47 26.99
N GLU A 75 0.67 -15.38 28.32
CA GLU A 75 -0.04 -14.38 29.13
C GLU A 75 0.42 -12.96 28.80
N TYR A 76 1.73 -12.78 28.56
CA TYR A 76 2.27 -11.50 28.13
C TYR A 76 1.75 -11.13 26.75
N GLY A 77 1.77 -12.03 25.76
CA GLY A 77 1.21 -11.81 24.43
C GLY A 77 -0.26 -11.37 24.49
N LYS A 78 -1.06 -12.06 25.30
CA LYS A 78 -2.47 -11.70 25.56
C LYS A 78 -2.60 -10.28 26.11
N LEU A 79 -1.76 -9.90 27.07
CA LEU A 79 -1.75 -8.58 27.70
C LEU A 79 -1.26 -7.47 26.74
N PHE A 80 -0.25 -7.76 25.92
CA PHE A 80 0.25 -6.84 24.89
C PHE A 80 -0.82 -6.56 23.85
N CYS A 81 -1.46 -7.60 23.33
CA CYS A 81 -2.58 -7.48 22.40
C CYS A 81 -3.73 -6.65 23.01
N SER A 82 -4.04 -6.88 24.29
CA SER A 82 -5.12 -6.17 24.97
C SER A 82 -4.87 -4.69 25.20
N PHE A 83 -3.63 -4.29 25.49
CA PHE A 83 -3.24 -2.88 25.55
C PHE A 83 -3.19 -2.22 24.17
N ALA A 84 -2.62 -2.91 23.17
CA ALA A 84 -2.51 -2.41 21.80
C ALA A 84 -3.89 -2.14 21.16
N ASN A 85 -4.90 -2.97 21.46
CA ASN A 85 -6.28 -2.77 21.03
C ASN A 85 -7.00 -1.63 21.76
N ASN A 86 -6.52 -1.24 22.93
CA ASN A 86 -7.06 -0.13 23.71
C ASN A 86 -6.16 1.12 23.54
N LYS A 87 -5.90 1.89 24.60
CA LYS A 87 -5.13 3.15 24.54
C LYS A 87 -3.61 2.95 24.69
N GLY A 88 -3.13 1.71 24.64
CA GLY A 88 -1.81 1.35 25.14
C GLY A 88 -1.80 1.23 26.67
N GLY A 89 -0.63 1.05 27.25
CA GLY A 89 -0.50 0.96 28.70
C GLY A 89 0.86 0.51 29.20
N TYR A 90 1.02 0.51 30.52
CA TYR A 90 2.24 0.12 31.21
C TYR A 90 2.07 -1.22 31.93
N ILE A 91 3.11 -2.05 31.87
CA ILE A 91 3.29 -3.19 32.74
C ILE A 91 4.48 -2.88 33.64
N ILE A 92 4.26 -2.84 34.94
CA ILE A 92 5.31 -2.57 35.93
C ILE A 92 5.61 -3.85 36.70
N PHE A 93 6.86 -4.31 36.59
CA PHE A 93 7.40 -5.46 37.28
C PHE A 93 8.11 -5.05 38.57
N GLY A 94 8.04 -5.90 39.61
CA GLY A 94 8.58 -5.61 40.95
C GLY A 94 7.53 -5.07 41.92
N VAL A 95 6.24 -5.18 41.59
CA VAL A 95 5.12 -4.69 42.42
C VAL A 95 4.19 -5.84 42.79
N LYS A 96 3.92 -6.03 44.09
CA LYS A 96 3.02 -7.08 44.58
C LYS A 96 1.56 -6.68 44.40
N ASN A 97 0.71 -7.51 43.79
CA ASN A 97 -0.67 -7.14 43.45
C ASN A 97 -1.50 -6.56 44.63
N LYS A 98 -1.41 -7.15 45.83
CA LYS A 98 -2.03 -6.63 47.07
C LYS A 98 -0.98 -6.53 48.18
N PRO A 99 -0.70 -5.34 48.75
CA PRO A 99 -1.39 -4.05 48.58
C PRO A 99 -0.85 -3.12 47.46
N ARG A 100 -0.15 -3.59 46.43
CA ARG A 100 0.66 -2.78 45.47
C ARG A 100 1.95 -2.26 46.11
N GLU A 101 2.61 -3.17 46.80
CA GLU A 101 3.87 -2.89 47.50
C GLU A 101 5.06 -2.96 46.55
N LEU A 102 5.95 -1.97 46.67
CA LEU A 102 7.23 -1.89 45.97
C LEU A 102 8.22 -2.91 46.57
N VAL A 103 8.27 -4.10 45.99
CA VAL A 103 9.14 -5.20 46.44
C VAL A 103 10.42 -5.32 45.61
N GLY A 104 10.41 -4.81 44.38
CA GLY A 104 11.50 -4.97 43.42
C GLY A 104 11.52 -6.36 42.77
N LEU A 105 12.28 -6.48 41.69
CA LEU A 105 12.52 -7.73 40.98
C LEU A 105 13.44 -8.65 41.80
N ARG A 106 13.06 -9.92 41.92
CA ARG A 106 13.87 -10.92 42.65
C ARG A 106 15.11 -11.38 41.88
N ASN A 107 15.20 -11.10 40.59
CA ASN A 107 16.29 -11.50 39.71
C ASN A 107 16.48 -10.50 38.57
N ASP A 108 17.58 -10.63 37.84
CA ASP A 108 17.91 -9.78 36.69
C ASP A 108 17.31 -10.29 35.36
N ASN A 109 16.33 -11.22 35.39
CA ASN A 109 15.78 -11.81 34.15
C ASN A 109 15.15 -10.76 33.23
N PHE A 110 14.55 -9.71 33.81
CA PHE A 110 13.97 -8.62 33.04
C PHE A 110 15.05 -7.79 32.34
N SER A 111 16.16 -7.47 33.02
CA SER A 111 17.25 -6.68 32.44
C SER A 111 18.07 -7.47 31.43
N ARG A 112 18.14 -8.80 31.60
CA ARG A 112 18.77 -9.74 30.66
C ARG A 112 17.81 -10.25 29.57
N LYS A 113 16.57 -9.78 29.53
CA LYS A 113 15.61 -10.21 28.52
C LYS A 113 16.14 -9.83 27.14
N ASP A 114 15.98 -10.74 26.18
CA ASP A 114 16.25 -10.46 24.78
C ASP A 114 15.01 -9.82 24.16
N PRO A 115 15.02 -8.50 23.85
CA PRO A 115 13.86 -7.83 23.26
C PRO A 115 13.47 -8.41 21.90
N ASP A 116 14.43 -8.96 21.15
CA ASP A 116 14.19 -9.52 19.83
C ASP A 116 13.36 -10.80 19.93
N ARG A 117 13.65 -11.66 20.93
CA ARG A 117 12.84 -12.87 21.19
C ARG A 117 11.40 -12.53 21.58
N MET A 118 11.20 -11.44 22.31
CA MET A 118 9.84 -10.98 22.64
C MET A 118 9.11 -10.47 21.40
N THR A 119 9.80 -9.68 20.58
CA THR A 119 9.24 -9.14 19.34
C THR A 119 8.94 -10.24 18.32
N GLU A 120 9.83 -11.22 18.16
CA GLU A 120 9.63 -12.40 17.32
C GLU A 120 8.43 -13.24 17.80
N TYR A 121 8.30 -13.44 19.11
CA TYR A 121 7.14 -14.11 19.69
C TYR A 121 5.83 -13.36 19.39
N LEU A 122 5.81 -12.04 19.57
CA LEU A 122 4.62 -11.24 19.30
C LEU A 122 4.25 -11.26 17.80
N ASN A 123 5.22 -11.11 16.90
CA ASN A 123 4.98 -11.11 15.45
C ASN A 123 4.54 -12.48 14.90
N SER A 124 4.91 -13.57 15.57
CA SER A 124 4.46 -14.93 15.19
C SER A 124 3.06 -15.28 15.69
N HIS A 125 2.51 -14.52 16.64
CA HIS A 125 1.21 -14.82 17.26
C HIS A 125 0.18 -13.71 17.10
N PHE A 126 0.56 -12.49 16.70
CA PHE A 126 -0.35 -11.35 16.58
C PHE A 126 -0.10 -10.54 15.31
N SER A 127 -1.19 -10.01 14.75
CA SER A 127 -1.16 -9.10 13.60
C SER A 127 -2.24 -8.02 13.71
N PRO A 128 -1.95 -6.74 13.40
CA PRO A 128 -0.64 -6.22 12.97
C PRO A 128 0.38 -6.16 14.12
N THR A 129 1.64 -5.84 13.77
CA THR A 129 2.77 -5.78 14.71
C THR A 129 2.46 -4.89 15.92
N ILE A 130 2.76 -5.41 17.11
CA ILE A 130 2.60 -4.68 18.36
C ILE A 130 3.88 -3.89 18.65
N GLU A 131 3.77 -2.57 18.63
CA GLU A 131 4.86 -1.67 19.03
C GLU A 131 4.94 -1.60 20.56
N TRP A 132 6.14 -1.78 21.12
CA TRP A 132 6.40 -1.73 22.56
C TRP A 132 7.81 -1.22 22.85
N ALA A 133 8.02 -0.74 24.06
CA ALA A 133 9.33 -0.32 24.57
C ALA A 133 9.48 -0.73 26.03
N SER A 134 10.71 -0.78 26.54
CA SER A 134 10.95 -1.10 27.94
C SER A 134 12.13 -0.35 28.52
N CYS A 135 12.10 -0.12 29.84
CA CYS A 135 13.23 0.41 30.58
C CYS A 135 13.35 -0.28 31.95
N ASP A 136 14.57 -0.29 32.48
CA ASP A 136 14.83 -0.59 33.89
C ASP A 136 14.72 0.69 34.70
N HIS A 137 14.21 0.59 35.93
CA HIS A 137 14.13 1.68 36.88
C HIS A 137 14.56 1.21 38.26
N GLU A 138 15.22 2.07 39.04
CA GLU A 138 15.72 1.72 40.37
C GLU A 138 15.28 2.75 41.39
N ILE A 139 14.71 2.29 42.50
CA ILE A 139 14.29 3.10 43.64
C ILE A 139 14.85 2.47 44.90
N GLU A 140 15.67 3.21 45.65
CA GLU A 140 16.23 2.77 46.94
C GLU A 140 16.92 1.38 46.86
N GLY A 141 17.66 1.12 45.78
CA GLY A 141 18.35 -0.17 45.55
C GLY A 141 17.45 -1.32 45.08
N LYS A 142 16.13 -1.11 44.97
CA LYS A 142 15.19 -2.07 44.38
C LYS A 142 15.07 -1.83 42.88
N LYS A 143 15.27 -2.89 42.09
CA LYS A 143 15.12 -2.86 40.63
C LYS A 143 13.68 -3.11 40.20
N PHE A 144 13.20 -2.37 39.21
CA PHE A 144 11.89 -2.49 38.61
C PHE A 144 12.01 -2.55 37.09
N GLY A 145 11.15 -3.33 36.47
CA GLY A 145 11.05 -3.39 35.02
C GLY A 145 9.80 -2.69 34.54
N ILE A 146 9.90 -1.86 33.51
CA ILE A 146 8.75 -1.16 32.95
C ILE A 146 8.66 -1.51 31.46
N ILE A 147 7.50 -1.96 31.03
CA ILE A 147 7.17 -2.13 29.62
C ILE A 147 6.03 -1.17 29.29
N TYR A 148 6.19 -0.39 28.24
CA TYR A 148 5.12 0.38 27.64
C TYR A 148 4.69 -0.26 26.31
N ILE A 149 3.39 -0.46 26.14
CA ILE A 149 2.79 -0.97 24.92
C ILE A 149 2.05 0.17 24.25
N TYR A 150 2.39 0.44 22.99
CA TYR A 150 1.77 1.50 22.21
C TYR A 150 0.36 1.07 21.76
N PRO A 151 -0.61 2.00 21.70
CA PRO A 151 -1.85 1.73 20.99
C PRO A 151 -1.53 1.43 19.52
N SER A 152 -2.10 0.34 18.99
CA SER A 152 -1.88 -0.01 17.59
C SER A 152 -2.42 1.10 16.67
N LYS A 153 -1.65 1.43 15.64
CA LYS A 153 -2.04 2.33 14.55
C LYS A 153 -3.16 1.73 13.71
N GLU A 154 -3.18 0.40 13.61
CA GLU A 154 -4.15 -0.37 12.85
C GLU A 154 -4.82 -1.36 13.80
N LYS A 155 -6.05 -1.03 14.22
CA LYS A 155 -6.86 -1.89 15.07
C LYS A 155 -7.92 -2.61 14.23
N PRO A 156 -8.32 -3.84 14.63
CA PRO A 156 -7.82 -4.57 15.79
C PRO A 156 -6.52 -5.35 15.50
N VAL A 157 -5.69 -5.51 16.53
CA VAL A 157 -4.68 -6.55 16.66
C VAL A 157 -5.37 -7.87 17.02
N MET A 158 -5.14 -8.88 16.20
CA MET A 158 -5.78 -10.19 16.31
C MET A 158 -4.72 -11.26 16.53
N CYS A 159 -5.09 -12.31 17.26
CA CYS A 159 -4.25 -13.48 17.43
C CYS A 159 -4.26 -14.33 16.16
N THR A 160 -3.10 -14.68 15.62
CA THR A 160 -2.94 -15.44 14.36
C THR A 160 -2.52 -16.88 14.57
N SER A 161 -2.21 -17.28 15.80
CA SER A 161 -1.84 -18.65 16.14
C SER A 161 -2.25 -18.99 17.58
N ASN A 162 -2.31 -20.28 17.91
CA ASN A 162 -2.67 -20.77 19.24
C ASN A 162 -1.41 -20.98 20.09
N ASP A 163 -1.45 -20.63 21.38
CA ASP A 163 -0.37 -20.96 22.33
C ASP A 163 -0.89 -21.20 23.76
N ALA A 164 -0.36 -22.25 24.39
CA ALA A 164 -0.55 -22.63 25.79
C ALA A 164 -2.01 -22.69 26.31
N ASN A 165 -3.02 -22.84 25.44
CA ASN A 165 -4.45 -22.65 25.76
C ASN A 165 -4.80 -21.27 26.37
N VAL A 166 -3.88 -20.31 26.34
CA VAL A 166 -4.06 -18.95 26.89
C VAL A 166 -4.51 -17.99 25.79
N ILE A 167 -3.90 -18.13 24.62
CA ILE A 167 -4.22 -17.38 23.40
C ILE A 167 -4.70 -18.32 22.29
N LYS A 168 -5.69 -17.86 21.53
CA LYS A 168 -6.34 -18.64 20.47
C LYS A 168 -6.42 -17.84 19.19
N GLU A 169 -6.17 -18.50 18.08
CA GLU A 169 -6.26 -17.95 16.73
C GLU A 169 -7.66 -17.35 16.48
N GLY A 170 -7.68 -16.16 15.87
CA GLY A 170 -8.89 -15.39 15.58
C GLY A 170 -9.42 -14.58 16.76
N GLU A 171 -8.97 -14.82 17.99
CA GLU A 171 -9.41 -14.02 19.14
C GLU A 171 -8.74 -12.63 19.16
N ILE A 172 -9.54 -11.65 19.58
CA ILE A 172 -9.10 -10.28 19.81
C ILE A 172 -9.16 -10.05 21.31
N TYR A 173 -8.04 -9.68 21.92
CA TYR A 173 -7.99 -9.38 23.34
C TYR A 173 -8.15 -7.89 23.60
N TYR A 174 -8.85 -7.56 24.68
CA TYR A 174 -9.11 -6.19 25.09
C TYR A 174 -8.96 -6.03 26.60
N ARG A 175 -8.36 -4.91 27.01
CA ARG A 175 -8.13 -4.60 28.41
C ARG A 175 -9.30 -3.82 29.00
N TYR A 176 -9.98 -4.43 29.96
CA TYR A 176 -10.98 -3.80 30.83
C TYR A 176 -10.33 -3.46 32.18
N SER A 177 -11.02 -2.69 33.03
CA SER A 177 -10.51 -2.23 34.33
C SER A 177 -9.96 -3.37 35.20
N GLY A 178 -8.64 -3.60 35.15
CA GLY A 178 -7.97 -4.67 35.90
C GLY A 178 -8.02 -6.07 35.27
N GLU A 179 -8.67 -6.26 34.12
CA GLU A 179 -8.84 -7.60 33.54
C GLU A 179 -8.70 -7.64 32.01
N THR A 180 -8.03 -8.67 31.50
CA THR A 180 -7.89 -8.92 30.05
C THR A 180 -8.85 -10.00 29.60
N LYS A 181 -9.74 -9.68 28.66
CA LYS A 181 -10.74 -10.60 28.10
C LYS A 181 -10.73 -10.61 26.58
N VAL A 182 -11.44 -11.56 25.99
CA VAL A 182 -11.87 -11.44 24.60
C VAL A 182 -12.72 -10.17 24.46
N ILE A 183 -12.51 -9.42 23.39
CA ILE A 183 -13.20 -8.16 23.13
C ILE A 183 -14.72 -8.37 23.13
N ARG A 184 -15.46 -7.42 23.71
CA ARG A 184 -16.93 -7.40 23.62
C ARG A 184 -17.35 -6.83 22.27
N ALA A 185 -18.50 -7.29 21.78
CA ALA A 185 -19.07 -6.83 20.51
C ALA A 185 -19.19 -5.29 20.43
N THR A 186 -19.51 -4.62 21.54
CA THR A 186 -19.62 -3.16 21.60
C THR A 186 -18.28 -2.45 21.35
N ASP A 187 -17.19 -2.97 21.91
CA ASP A 187 -15.85 -2.39 21.75
C ASP A 187 -15.28 -2.70 20.36
N LEU A 188 -15.57 -3.89 19.83
CA LEU A 188 -15.21 -4.24 18.45
C LEU A 188 -15.95 -3.36 17.45
N GLN A 189 -17.26 -3.15 17.64
CA GLN A 189 -18.06 -2.26 16.80
C GLN A 189 -17.51 -0.82 16.84
N LYS A 190 -17.08 -0.36 18.01
CA LYS A 190 -16.44 0.94 18.15
C LYS A 190 -15.16 1.03 17.31
N ILE A 191 -14.27 0.05 17.38
CA ILE A 191 -13.04 0.02 16.56
C ILE A 191 -13.38 0.06 15.06
N ILE A 192 -14.38 -0.71 14.63
CA ILE A 192 -14.82 -0.73 13.22
C ILE A 192 -15.33 0.66 12.80
N ASN A 193 -16.17 1.28 13.62
CA ASN A 193 -16.73 2.61 13.33
C ASN A 193 -15.64 3.68 13.28
N GLU A 194 -14.70 3.67 14.23
CA GLU A 194 -13.55 4.59 14.25
C GLU A 194 -12.72 4.47 12.95
N ARG A 195 -12.53 3.24 12.44
CA ARG A 195 -11.83 3.01 11.17
C ARG A 195 -12.60 3.58 9.98
N ILE A 196 -13.91 3.32 9.91
CA ILE A 196 -14.77 3.85 8.85
C ILE A 196 -14.79 5.38 8.88
N GLU A 197 -14.86 5.99 10.07
CA GLU A 197 -14.84 7.44 10.23
C GLU A 197 -13.50 8.05 9.81
N ALA A 198 -12.38 7.43 10.17
CA ALA A 198 -11.06 7.86 9.75
C ALA A 198 -10.92 7.84 8.22
N GLU A 199 -11.40 6.79 7.57
CA GLU A 199 -11.41 6.67 6.12
C GLU A 199 -12.32 7.72 5.47
N ARG A 200 -13.54 7.91 5.99
CA ARG A 200 -14.46 8.94 5.52
C ARG A 200 -13.87 10.34 5.63
N LYS A 201 -13.18 10.65 6.73
CA LYS A 201 -12.52 11.95 6.93
C LYS A 201 -11.40 12.17 5.90
N SER A 202 -10.64 11.12 5.58
CA SER A 202 -9.64 11.15 4.51
C SER A 202 -10.28 11.47 3.15
N TRP A 203 -11.38 10.79 2.82
CA TRP A 203 -12.14 11.06 1.59
C TRP A 203 -12.74 12.47 1.56
N GLN A 204 -13.27 12.96 2.68
CA GLN A 204 -13.79 14.32 2.77
C GLN A 204 -12.71 15.37 2.56
N ASP A 205 -11.51 15.19 3.12
CA ASP A 205 -10.38 16.10 2.90
C ASP A 205 -9.97 16.12 1.42
N ILE A 206 -9.90 14.94 0.77
CA ILE A 206 -9.67 14.85 -0.67
C ILE A 206 -10.76 15.61 -1.43
N MET A 207 -12.03 15.34 -1.16
CA MET A 207 -13.15 16.01 -1.85
C MET A 207 -13.17 17.52 -1.61
N PHE A 208 -12.82 18.01 -0.42
CA PHE A 208 -12.72 19.44 -0.14
C PHE A 208 -11.56 20.09 -0.92
N ARG A 209 -10.41 19.42 -0.99
CA ARG A 209 -9.27 19.86 -1.83
C ARG A 209 -9.65 19.87 -3.30
N LEU A 210 -10.43 18.90 -3.77
CA LEU A 210 -10.94 18.86 -5.14
C LEU A 210 -11.99 19.94 -5.40
N ALA A 211 -12.87 20.24 -4.45
CA ALA A 211 -13.89 21.29 -4.61
C ALA A 211 -13.28 22.70 -4.58
N LYS A 212 -12.27 22.92 -3.73
CA LYS A 212 -11.55 24.20 -3.62
C LYS A 212 -10.74 24.53 -4.87
N ASN A 213 -10.17 23.53 -5.53
CA ASN A 213 -9.51 23.69 -6.82
C ASN A 213 -10.54 23.42 -7.92
N SER A 214 -11.17 24.46 -8.50
CA SER A 214 -12.25 24.31 -9.49
C SER A 214 -12.07 23.11 -10.44
N PRO A 215 -13.14 22.38 -10.82
CA PRO A 215 -13.06 21.20 -11.71
C PRO A 215 -12.23 21.41 -12.99
N ASN A 216 -12.18 22.66 -13.47
CA ASN A 216 -11.39 23.08 -14.63
C ASN A 216 -9.86 22.99 -14.44
N ASN A 217 -9.35 22.90 -13.22
CA ASN A 217 -7.92 22.79 -12.91
C ASN A 217 -7.52 21.39 -12.43
N LEU A 218 -8.46 20.45 -12.37
CA LEU A 218 -8.19 19.08 -11.99
C LEU A 218 -7.89 18.23 -13.23
N ALA A 219 -6.77 17.51 -13.19
CA ALA A 219 -6.40 16.53 -14.20
C ALA A 219 -6.21 15.16 -13.54
N LEU A 220 -6.93 14.16 -14.04
CA LEU A 220 -6.85 12.77 -13.58
C LEU A 220 -5.75 12.05 -14.36
N LEU A 221 -4.67 11.66 -13.69
CA LEU A 221 -3.59 10.86 -14.30
C LEU A 221 -3.84 9.37 -14.04
N ASN A 222 -4.05 8.61 -15.10
CA ASN A 222 -4.06 7.16 -15.05
C ASN A 222 -2.62 6.65 -15.28
N LEU A 223 -2.06 6.06 -14.23
CA LEU A 223 -0.67 5.57 -14.23
C LEU A 223 -0.49 4.28 -15.03
N ASN A 224 -1.55 3.54 -15.31
CA ASN A 224 -1.45 2.27 -16.04
C ASN A 224 -1.28 2.49 -17.55
N ASN A 225 -1.78 3.60 -18.07
CA ASN A 225 -1.80 3.90 -19.51
C ASN A 225 -1.22 5.28 -19.85
N GLY A 226 -0.71 6.03 -18.85
CA GLY A 226 -0.14 7.37 -19.01
C GLY A 226 -1.15 8.44 -19.43
N THR A 227 -2.46 8.20 -19.33
CA THR A 227 -3.46 9.17 -19.79
C THR A 227 -3.80 10.17 -18.70
N LEU A 228 -3.62 11.45 -18.99
CA LEU A 228 -4.05 12.61 -18.21
C LEU A 228 -5.39 13.13 -18.75
N GLU A 229 -6.44 13.15 -17.94
CA GLU A 229 -7.77 13.62 -18.32
C GLU A 229 -8.15 14.90 -17.57
N ARG A 230 -8.43 15.99 -18.29
CA ARG A 230 -8.84 17.28 -17.72
C ARG A 230 -10.09 17.78 -18.43
N GLY A 231 -11.20 17.93 -17.70
CA GLY A 231 -12.45 18.48 -18.24
C GLY A 231 -12.94 17.80 -19.54
N GLY A 232 -12.74 16.48 -19.67
CA GLY A 232 -13.08 15.70 -20.87
C GLY A 232 -12.00 15.65 -21.96
N THR A 233 -10.91 16.40 -21.82
CA THR A 233 -9.74 16.32 -22.72
C THR A 233 -8.75 15.27 -22.21
N LYS A 234 -8.48 14.24 -23.01
CA LYS A 234 -7.48 13.20 -22.71
C LYS A 234 -6.15 13.52 -23.41
N VAL A 235 -5.09 13.64 -22.64
CA VAL A 235 -3.71 13.85 -23.09
C VAL A 235 -2.90 12.61 -22.69
N LEU A 236 -2.16 12.01 -23.62
CA LEU A 236 -1.26 10.89 -23.31
C LEU A 236 0.13 11.44 -22.99
N ILE A 237 0.65 11.11 -21.80
CA ILE A 237 2.02 11.45 -21.40
C ILE A 237 2.93 10.32 -21.86
N ASP A 238 4.04 10.67 -22.52
CA ASP A 238 5.08 9.73 -22.92
C ASP A 238 5.52 8.85 -21.74
N GLU A 239 5.60 7.53 -21.93
CA GLU A 239 6.01 6.56 -20.92
C GLU A 239 7.40 6.89 -20.31
N ASN A 240 8.28 7.53 -21.09
CA ASN A 240 9.58 8.03 -20.63
C ASN A 240 9.49 9.21 -19.66
N LEU A 241 8.39 9.97 -19.68
CA LEU A 241 8.10 11.05 -18.73
C LEU A 241 7.38 10.49 -17.50
N VAL A 242 6.43 9.55 -17.69
CA VAL A 242 5.72 8.88 -16.58
C VAL A 242 6.69 8.16 -15.65
N SER A 243 7.68 7.46 -16.20
CA SER A 243 8.73 6.77 -15.43
C SER A 243 9.66 7.72 -14.65
N LYS A 244 9.70 9.02 -15.00
CA LYS A 244 10.44 10.06 -14.28
C LYS A 244 9.63 10.74 -13.20
N ILE A 245 8.31 10.52 -13.13
CA ILE A 245 7.46 11.07 -12.06
C ILE A 245 7.75 10.32 -10.76
N LYS A 246 8.62 10.90 -9.93
CA LYS A 246 8.89 10.40 -8.58
C LYS A 246 7.79 10.91 -7.64
N PHE A 247 6.86 10.05 -7.27
CA PHE A 247 5.90 10.34 -6.20
C PHE A 247 6.54 10.04 -4.85
N VAL A 248 6.55 11.04 -3.95
CA VAL A 248 6.77 10.78 -2.53
C VAL A 248 5.40 10.38 -1.95
N LYS A 249 5.30 9.16 -1.40
CA LYS A 249 4.08 8.72 -0.67
C LYS A 249 3.74 9.76 0.40
N ALA A 250 2.53 10.29 0.36
CA ALA A 250 2.04 11.27 1.32
C ALA A 250 1.90 10.63 2.72
N GLY A 251 2.97 10.71 3.52
CA GLY A 251 2.93 10.47 4.96
C GLY A 251 3.05 11.80 5.69
N LYS A 252 2.05 12.11 6.54
CA LYS A 252 1.99 13.22 7.51
C LYS A 252 2.92 14.42 7.24
N PHE A 253 2.41 15.41 6.52
CA PHE A 253 3.04 16.73 6.50
C PHE A 253 2.83 17.41 7.85
N VAL A 254 3.92 17.70 8.56
CA VAL A 254 3.89 18.62 9.70
C VAL A 254 3.95 20.01 9.11
N GLU A 255 2.83 20.73 9.19
CA GLU A 255 2.74 22.14 8.78
C GLU A 255 3.66 22.99 9.66
N LYS A 256 4.90 23.19 9.20
CA LYS A 256 5.72 24.32 9.62
C LYS A 256 6.14 25.10 8.38
N GLY A 257 5.28 26.06 8.01
CA GLY A 257 5.69 27.36 7.50
C GLY A 257 6.29 27.44 6.09
N GLY A 258 5.82 26.65 5.14
CA GLY A 258 6.17 26.84 3.72
C GLY A 258 5.10 26.27 2.80
N GLU A 259 4.72 27.03 1.77
CA GLU A 259 3.78 26.57 0.73
C GLU A 259 4.39 25.34 0.01
N PRO A 260 3.65 24.22 -0.09
CA PRO A 260 4.16 23.04 -0.78
C PRO A 260 4.04 23.24 -2.29
N ILE A 261 5.11 23.76 -2.91
CA ILE A 261 5.19 23.93 -4.36
C ILE A 261 5.90 22.71 -4.96
N LEU A 262 5.14 21.83 -5.61
CA LEU A 262 5.68 20.88 -6.58
C LEU A 262 6.16 21.67 -7.81
N ARG A 263 7.47 21.76 -8.05
CA ARG A 263 8.04 22.34 -9.27
C ARG A 263 8.35 21.22 -10.26
N LEU A 264 7.54 21.10 -11.30
CA LEU A 264 7.86 20.28 -12.48
C LEU A 264 8.80 21.09 -13.38
N THR A 265 10.07 20.72 -13.47
CA THR A 265 10.99 21.23 -14.51
C THR A 265 11.24 20.14 -15.53
N GLY A 266 10.58 20.24 -16.67
CA GLY A 266 10.84 19.45 -17.86
C GLY A 266 10.36 20.24 -19.08
N ASP A 267 11.15 20.24 -20.15
CA ASP A 267 10.81 20.95 -21.38
C ASP A 267 9.60 20.29 -22.04
N VAL A 268 8.42 20.88 -21.84
CA VAL A 268 7.21 20.50 -22.56
C VAL A 268 7.25 21.21 -23.91
N GLN A 269 7.74 20.50 -24.93
CA GLN A 269 7.63 20.96 -26.32
C GLN A 269 6.15 20.85 -26.74
N PRO A 270 5.46 21.96 -27.07
CA PRO A 270 4.15 21.87 -27.68
C PRO A 270 4.33 21.25 -29.07
N VAL A 271 3.71 20.11 -29.32
CA VAL A 271 3.58 19.61 -30.68
C VAL A 271 2.56 20.52 -31.37
N SER A 272 3.06 21.61 -31.97
CA SER A 272 2.32 22.43 -32.92
C SER A 272 2.07 21.61 -34.18
N GLY A 273 0.94 20.93 -34.18
CA GLY A 273 0.40 20.16 -35.28
C GLY A 273 -0.90 19.56 -34.77
N ALA A 274 -1.99 19.75 -35.51
CA ALA A 274 -3.33 19.31 -35.12
C ALA A 274 -3.28 17.97 -34.39
N VAL A 275 -3.82 17.93 -33.16
CA VAL A 275 -3.91 16.73 -32.34
C VAL A 275 -4.78 15.73 -33.09
N LEU A 276 -4.18 14.89 -33.91
CA LEU A 276 -4.84 13.72 -34.44
C LEU A 276 -4.78 12.64 -33.35
N PRO A 277 -5.92 12.03 -32.97
CA PRO A 277 -5.93 10.93 -32.04
C PRO A 277 -5.09 9.79 -32.62
N ILE A 278 -3.91 9.54 -32.03
CA ILE A 278 -3.05 8.44 -32.47
C ILE A 278 -3.66 7.15 -31.93
N LYS A 279 -4.40 6.44 -32.79
CA LYS A 279 -4.92 5.09 -32.53
C LYS A 279 -3.73 4.13 -32.37
N LYS A 280 -3.67 3.30 -31.33
CA LYS A 280 -2.61 2.28 -31.22
C LYS A 280 -2.77 1.27 -32.36
N VAL A 281 -1.69 0.99 -33.10
CA VAL A 281 -1.66 -0.12 -34.07
C VAL A 281 -1.75 -1.44 -33.27
N PRO A 282 -2.75 -2.30 -33.50
CA PRO A 282 -2.86 -3.57 -32.80
C PRO A 282 -1.67 -4.47 -33.16
N SER A 283 -0.88 -4.90 -32.18
CA SER A 283 0.30 -5.75 -32.39
C SER A 283 0.01 -7.26 -32.33
N ALA A 284 -1.19 -7.66 -31.92
CA ALA A 284 -1.64 -9.05 -31.87
C ALA A 284 -3.14 -9.10 -32.20
N ILE A 285 -3.46 -9.27 -33.48
CA ILE A 285 -4.84 -9.42 -33.95
C ILE A 285 -5.16 -10.91 -33.90
N HIS A 286 -6.23 -11.29 -33.20
CA HIS A 286 -6.70 -12.67 -33.19
C HIS A 286 -8.03 -12.80 -33.94
N ARG A 287 -8.43 -14.03 -34.27
CA ARG A 287 -9.71 -14.32 -34.94
C ARG A 287 -10.93 -13.64 -34.31
N GLY A 288 -10.97 -13.53 -32.98
CA GLY A 288 -12.03 -12.82 -32.27
C GLY A 288 -12.10 -11.33 -32.62
N ASP A 289 -10.95 -10.68 -32.77
CA ASP A 289 -10.85 -9.28 -33.15
C ASP A 289 -11.29 -9.05 -34.60
N ILE A 290 -11.04 -10.02 -35.48
CA ILE A 290 -11.50 -9.99 -36.88
C ILE A 290 -13.04 -9.98 -36.94
N TYR A 291 -13.70 -10.86 -36.17
CA TYR A 291 -15.17 -10.88 -36.10
C TYR A 291 -15.72 -9.62 -35.47
N LYS A 292 -15.11 -9.16 -34.37
CA LYS A 292 -15.51 -7.93 -33.70
C LYS A 292 -15.43 -6.73 -34.63
N ALA A 293 -14.30 -6.53 -35.31
CA ALA A 293 -14.14 -5.45 -36.28
C ALA A 293 -15.15 -5.54 -37.44
N PHE A 294 -15.48 -6.75 -37.88
CA PHE A 294 -16.48 -6.96 -38.94
C PHE A 294 -17.90 -6.63 -38.48
N PHE A 295 -18.33 -7.11 -37.32
CA PHE A 295 -19.67 -6.89 -36.80
C PHE A 295 -19.90 -5.45 -36.33
N ASP A 296 -18.88 -4.84 -35.71
CA ASP A 296 -18.94 -3.44 -35.27
C ASP A 296 -18.86 -2.47 -36.46
N GLY A 297 -18.41 -2.93 -37.64
CA GLY A 297 -18.30 -2.12 -38.85
C GLY A 297 -17.15 -1.10 -38.83
N GLU A 298 -16.35 -1.12 -37.78
CA GLU A 298 -15.22 -0.22 -37.52
C GLU A 298 -13.89 -0.98 -37.60
N CYS A 299 -12.95 -0.46 -38.38
CA CYS A 299 -11.62 -1.03 -38.49
C CYS A 299 -10.62 0.09 -38.78
N ASP A 300 -9.72 0.32 -37.83
CA ASP A 300 -8.75 1.41 -37.87
C ASP A 300 -7.49 1.05 -38.68
N TYR A 301 -7.17 -0.24 -38.74
CA TYR A 301 -5.94 -0.77 -39.35
C TYR A 301 -6.21 -1.92 -40.34
N PRO A 302 -7.00 -1.69 -41.40
CA PRO A 302 -7.49 -2.76 -42.30
C PRO A 302 -6.37 -3.59 -42.96
N LEU A 303 -5.18 -3.03 -43.16
CA LEU A 303 -4.04 -3.77 -43.72
C LEU A 303 -3.47 -4.82 -42.77
N GLU A 304 -3.42 -4.53 -41.47
CA GLU A 304 -2.92 -5.49 -40.48
C GLU A 304 -3.92 -6.64 -40.31
N TYR A 305 -5.23 -6.33 -40.33
CA TYR A 305 -6.27 -7.36 -40.39
C TYR A 305 -6.17 -8.21 -41.68
N LEU A 306 -5.88 -7.61 -42.84
CA LEU A 306 -5.70 -8.35 -44.10
C LEU A 306 -4.48 -9.29 -44.06
N LYS A 307 -3.38 -8.87 -43.43
CA LYS A 307 -2.20 -9.73 -43.24
C LYS A 307 -2.55 -10.90 -42.31
N GLU A 308 -3.26 -10.65 -41.21
CA GLU A 308 -3.65 -11.70 -40.26
C GLU A 308 -4.57 -12.75 -40.90
N LEU A 309 -5.48 -12.35 -41.80
CA LEU A 309 -6.30 -13.28 -42.56
C LEU A 309 -5.48 -14.32 -43.34
N ALA A 310 -4.25 -13.99 -43.76
CA ALA A 310 -3.37 -14.91 -44.47
C ALA A 310 -2.75 -15.99 -43.56
N TYR A 311 -2.74 -15.79 -42.24
CA TYR A 311 -2.24 -16.74 -41.24
C TYR A 311 -3.35 -17.64 -40.65
N GLU A 312 -4.61 -17.25 -40.81
CA GLU A 312 -5.77 -18.00 -40.34
C GLU A 312 -6.03 -19.31 -41.12
N THR A 313 -6.81 -20.22 -40.53
CA THR A 313 -7.21 -21.48 -41.19
C THR A 313 -8.50 -21.36 -41.99
N ALA A 314 -9.32 -20.34 -41.72
CA ALA A 314 -10.64 -20.17 -42.31
C ALA A 314 -10.60 -19.26 -43.55
N ILE A 315 -10.92 -19.83 -44.71
CA ILE A 315 -10.85 -19.13 -46.01
C ILE A 315 -12.00 -18.13 -46.21
N PHE A 316 -13.13 -18.30 -45.52
CA PHE A 316 -14.36 -17.49 -45.69
C PHE A 316 -14.52 -16.36 -44.67
N LEU A 317 -13.43 -15.95 -44.02
CA LEU A 317 -13.43 -14.74 -43.18
C LEU A 317 -13.76 -13.49 -44.03
N PRO A 318 -14.17 -12.37 -43.39
CA PRO A 318 -14.74 -11.21 -44.07
C PRO A 318 -13.69 -10.35 -44.82
N LEU A 319 -13.06 -10.96 -45.83
CA LEU A 319 -12.01 -10.39 -46.67
C LEU A 319 -12.42 -9.06 -47.31
N TRP A 320 -13.55 -9.04 -48.01
CA TRP A 320 -14.02 -7.87 -48.76
C TRP A 320 -14.35 -6.67 -47.88
N PHE A 321 -14.69 -6.87 -46.60
CA PHE A 321 -14.88 -5.79 -45.64
C PHE A 321 -13.57 -5.03 -45.40
N PHE A 322 -12.47 -5.74 -45.12
CA PHE A 322 -11.18 -5.12 -44.89
C PHE A 322 -10.55 -4.56 -46.17
N VAL A 323 -10.76 -5.22 -47.33
CA VAL A 323 -10.36 -4.68 -48.64
C VAL A 323 -11.00 -3.31 -48.86
N LYS A 324 -12.32 -3.20 -48.69
CA LYS A 324 -13.05 -1.94 -48.88
C LYS A 324 -12.61 -0.86 -47.90
N LYS A 325 -12.41 -1.22 -46.63
CA LYS A 325 -11.91 -0.28 -45.61
C LYS A 325 -10.46 0.15 -45.86
N SER A 326 -9.64 -0.67 -46.50
CA SER A 326 -8.23 -0.35 -46.79
C SER A 326 -8.05 0.77 -47.82
N GLY A 327 -9.01 0.97 -48.72
CA GLY A 327 -8.93 1.94 -49.81
C GLY A 327 -7.81 1.70 -50.82
N LYS A 328 -7.10 0.56 -50.75
CA LYS A 328 -6.01 0.22 -51.69
C LYS A 328 -6.53 -0.51 -52.92
N SER A 329 -5.78 -0.40 -54.02
CA SER A 329 -6.07 -1.16 -55.24
C SER A 329 -5.78 -2.65 -55.03
N LEU A 330 -6.58 -3.51 -55.68
CA LEU A 330 -6.44 -4.97 -55.58
C LEU A 330 -5.03 -5.46 -55.94
N LYS A 331 -4.39 -4.84 -56.95
CA LYS A 331 -3.01 -5.16 -57.36
C LYS A 331 -2.01 -4.97 -56.20
N ASN A 332 -2.11 -3.84 -55.49
CA ASN A 332 -1.23 -3.51 -54.37
C ASN A 332 -1.47 -4.46 -53.17
N LEU A 333 -2.73 -4.82 -52.90
CA LEU A 333 -3.04 -5.78 -51.84
C LEU A 333 -2.50 -7.19 -52.14
N ILE A 334 -2.56 -7.63 -53.40
CA ILE A 334 -1.99 -8.93 -53.80
C ILE A 334 -0.47 -8.93 -53.62
N GLU A 335 0.22 -7.87 -54.06
CA GLU A 335 1.68 -7.73 -53.84
C GLU A 335 2.03 -7.79 -52.34
N ILE A 336 1.29 -7.08 -51.49
CA ILE A 336 1.51 -7.11 -50.03
C ILE A 336 1.35 -8.53 -49.49
N LEU A 337 0.29 -9.25 -49.88
CA LEU A 337 0.06 -10.63 -49.41
C LEU A 337 1.12 -11.61 -49.92
N GLU A 338 1.64 -11.44 -51.13
CA GLU A 338 2.70 -12.28 -51.71
C GLU A 338 4.04 -12.11 -50.97
N THR A 339 4.31 -10.93 -50.40
CA THR A 339 5.56 -10.66 -49.65
C THR A 339 5.63 -11.32 -48.27
N LEU A 340 4.50 -11.80 -47.73
CA LEU A 340 4.45 -12.45 -46.41
C LEU A 340 5.11 -13.83 -46.46
N LYS A 341 6.33 -13.96 -45.92
CA LYS A 341 7.00 -15.26 -45.72
C LYS A 341 6.45 -15.94 -44.45
N ASP A 342 6.40 -17.27 -44.44
CA ASP A 342 5.92 -18.15 -43.33
C ASP A 342 4.41 -18.42 -43.19
N THR A 343 3.56 -17.97 -44.12
CA THR A 343 2.13 -18.30 -44.09
C THR A 343 1.83 -19.74 -44.54
N LYS A 344 0.79 -20.37 -43.97
CA LYS A 344 0.19 -21.62 -44.50
C LYS A 344 -0.15 -21.43 -45.99
N HIS A 345 0.71 -21.96 -46.85
CA HIS A 345 0.76 -21.67 -48.28
C HIS A 345 -0.60 -21.76 -49.01
N GLN A 346 -1.46 -22.68 -48.56
CA GLN A 346 -2.77 -22.93 -49.16
C GLN A 346 -3.82 -21.85 -48.85
N THR A 347 -3.87 -21.30 -47.63
CA THR A 347 -4.88 -20.26 -47.29
C THR A 347 -4.57 -18.96 -48.02
N ARG A 348 -3.30 -18.53 -48.01
CA ARG A 348 -2.84 -17.34 -48.73
C ARG A 348 -3.14 -17.43 -50.23
N ALA A 349 -2.84 -18.58 -50.85
CA ALA A 349 -3.12 -18.80 -52.27
C ALA A 349 -4.62 -18.68 -52.58
N ARG A 350 -5.49 -19.25 -51.74
CA ARG A 350 -6.96 -19.14 -51.89
C ARG A 350 -7.49 -17.73 -51.65
N ILE A 351 -6.92 -16.97 -50.71
CA ILE A 351 -7.28 -15.56 -50.51
C ILE A 351 -6.90 -14.73 -51.74
N ILE A 352 -5.71 -14.95 -52.32
CA ILE A 352 -5.28 -14.27 -53.55
C ILE A 352 -6.18 -14.67 -54.73
N GLU A 353 -6.55 -15.95 -54.84
CA GLU A 353 -7.49 -16.42 -55.86
C GLU A 353 -8.85 -15.73 -55.73
N ARG A 354 -9.37 -15.60 -54.51
CA ARG A 354 -10.58 -14.83 -54.22
C ARG A 354 -10.44 -13.37 -54.62
N LEU A 355 -9.32 -12.70 -54.33
CA LEU A 355 -9.10 -11.30 -54.76
C LEU A 355 -9.05 -11.14 -56.30
N LYS A 356 -8.68 -12.19 -57.04
CA LYS A 356 -8.63 -12.19 -58.51
C LYS A 356 -9.97 -12.56 -59.17
N ASN A 357 -10.71 -13.50 -58.57
CA ASN A 357 -11.86 -14.16 -59.20
C ASN A 357 -13.22 -13.76 -58.60
N ASP A 358 -13.26 -13.32 -57.34
CA ASP A 358 -14.51 -12.91 -56.69
C ASP A 358 -15.00 -11.59 -57.31
N ARG A 359 -16.30 -11.50 -57.59
CA ARG A 359 -16.95 -10.23 -57.93
C ARG A 359 -17.32 -9.49 -56.64
N GLU A 360 -16.83 -8.26 -56.46
CA GLU A 360 -17.10 -7.42 -55.29
C GLU A 360 -18.61 -7.27 -54.99
N GLU A 361 -19.44 -7.29 -56.03
CA GLU A 361 -20.91 -7.19 -55.94
C GLU A 361 -21.57 -8.31 -55.12
N ASN A 362 -20.91 -9.46 -54.97
CA ASN A 362 -21.41 -10.63 -54.25
C ASN A 362 -21.26 -10.52 -52.73
N TYR A 363 -20.51 -9.52 -52.24
CA TYR A 363 -20.17 -9.37 -50.82
C TYR A 363 -20.76 -8.08 -50.21
N LYS A 364 -21.78 -7.50 -50.86
CA LYS A 364 -22.58 -6.41 -50.30
C LYS A 364 -23.50 -6.94 -49.19
N PHE A 365 -23.66 -6.14 -48.13
CA PHE A 365 -24.53 -6.46 -47.00
C PHE A 365 -25.94 -6.84 -47.48
N GLY A 366 -26.45 -8.00 -47.07
CA GLY A 366 -27.80 -8.46 -47.40
C GLY A 366 -27.96 -9.18 -48.75
N LYS A 367 -26.89 -9.47 -49.51
CA LYS A 367 -26.97 -10.36 -50.69
C LYS A 367 -26.59 -11.79 -50.34
N VAL A 368 -27.50 -12.73 -50.57
CA VAL A 368 -27.22 -14.17 -50.55
C VAL A 368 -26.58 -14.55 -51.89
N ILE A 369 -25.41 -15.17 -51.84
CA ILE A 369 -24.73 -15.67 -53.05
C ILE A 369 -25.52 -16.88 -53.56
N SER A 370 -26.34 -16.69 -54.58
CA SER A 370 -26.95 -17.81 -55.30
C SER A 370 -25.92 -18.42 -56.27
N GLY A 371 -25.59 -19.71 -56.08
CA GLY A 371 -24.74 -20.45 -57.00
C GLY A 371 -23.39 -20.95 -56.46
N ILE A 372 -23.20 -21.02 -55.14
CA ILE A 372 -22.10 -21.83 -54.59
C ILE A 372 -22.45 -23.31 -54.84
N LYS A 373 -21.88 -23.91 -55.89
CA LYS A 373 -21.79 -25.36 -55.97
C LYS A 373 -20.79 -25.79 -54.90
N ILE A 374 -21.31 -26.44 -53.85
CA ILE A 374 -20.54 -27.10 -52.79
C ILE A 374 -19.74 -28.23 -53.41
#